data_AF-W9NR20-F1
#
_entry.id   AF-W9NR20-F1
#
_cell.length_a   1.000
_cell.length_b   1.000
_cell.length_c   1.000
_cell.angle_alpha   90.00
_cell.angle_beta   90.00
_cell.angle_gamma   90.00
#
_symmetry.space_group_name_H-M   'P 1'
#
loop_
_entity.id
_entity.type
_entity.pdbx_description
1 polymer ?
#
loop_
_entity_poly.entity_id
_entity_poly.type
_entity_poly.pdbx_seq_one_letter_code
_entity_poly.pdbx_strand_id
1 'polypeptide(L)'
;MSNGEGSRSVEGDECAECRFMISYATDPSAAAQKRKRDSHDGTGFELANSPFSPTGGHVNDNPMNLYYTVEPRKRWLDLKTYDTFRLNGVKHSIGHFVKVANKVTVEQQQSRSNQETNYTKPGDYWVAHVLEIRGSDEHHIYIRVYWMYWPDDLPSRTLIDRKYVQGRQPYHGADELIATNHMEVINVASVTEPAIVKQLIESDNEEVQRALYWRQAYNW
;
A
#
# COMPACT_ATOMS: atom_id res chain seq x y z
N MET A 1 23.83 19.33 48.48
CA MET A 1 24.45 18.21 47.74
C MET A 1 23.62 16.96 48.01
N SER A 2 23.03 16.22 47.09
CA SER A 2 22.61 16.40 45.70
C SER A 2 21.60 15.28 45.49
N ASN A 3 20.34 15.59 45.16
CA ASN A 3 19.40 14.59 44.63
C ASN A 3 19.79 14.33 43.17
N GLY A 4 19.68 13.08 42.72
CA GLY A 4 19.93 12.67 41.34
C GLY A 4 19.55 11.19 41.22
N GLU A 5 18.26 10.90 41.08
CA GLU A 5 17.53 10.79 39.81
C GLU A 5 17.56 9.35 39.31
N GLY A 6 16.38 8.72 39.44
CA GLY A 6 16.13 7.36 39.01
C GLY A 6 16.36 7.23 37.50
N SER A 7 17.12 6.20 37.15
CA SER A 7 17.21 5.67 35.81
C SER A 7 15.82 5.20 35.37
N ARG A 8 15.08 6.10 34.73
CA ARG A 8 13.89 5.76 33.96
C ARG A 8 14.36 4.89 32.81
N SER A 9 14.17 3.58 32.96
CA SER A 9 14.25 2.61 31.88
C SER A 9 13.41 3.16 30.73
N VAL A 10 14.08 3.46 29.63
CA VAL A 10 13.46 3.78 28.34
C VAL A 10 12.70 2.53 27.95
N GLU A 11 11.38 2.57 28.13
CA GLU A 11 10.46 1.60 27.54
C GLU A 11 10.77 1.59 26.05
N GLY A 12 11.21 0.42 25.57
CA GLY A 12 11.51 0.22 24.16
C GLY A 12 10.27 0.57 23.35
N ASP A 13 10.49 1.38 22.31
CA ASP A 13 9.52 1.74 21.28
C ASP A 13 8.86 0.44 20.76
N GLU A 14 7.69 0.09 21.30
CA GLU A 14 6.77 -0.85 20.67
C GLU A 14 6.27 -0.14 19.42
N CYS A 15 7.02 -0.23 18.32
CA CYS A 15 6.55 0.13 17.00
C CYS A 15 5.23 -0.62 16.79
N ALA A 16 4.11 0.09 16.90
CA ALA A 16 2.80 -0.53 17.09
C ALA A 16 2.51 -1.49 15.93
N GLU A 17 2.58 -2.79 16.24
CA GLU A 17 2.30 -3.86 15.29
C GLU A 17 0.93 -3.65 14.64
N CYS A 18 0.82 -3.84 13.32
CA CYS A 18 -0.44 -3.63 12.64
C CYS A 18 -1.44 -4.73 13.03
N ARG A 19 -2.55 -4.34 13.65
CA ARG A 19 -3.58 -5.27 14.17
C ARG A 19 -4.77 -5.47 13.23
N PHE A 20 -4.68 -4.94 12.00
CA PHE A 20 -5.76 -4.98 11.02
C PHE A 20 -5.39 -5.87 9.84
N MET A 21 -6.35 -6.64 9.35
CA MET A 21 -6.19 -7.51 8.18
C MET A 21 -7.31 -7.32 7.18
N ILE A 22 -7.02 -7.49 5.89
CA ILE A 22 -8.03 -7.48 4.84
C ILE A 22 -8.60 -8.89 4.67
N SER A 23 -9.92 -8.99 4.64
CA SER A 23 -10.65 -10.18 4.23
C SER A 23 -11.43 -9.90 2.96
N TYR A 24 -11.33 -10.79 1.96
CA TYR A 24 -12.01 -10.65 0.67
C TYR A 24 -13.27 -11.49 0.61
N ALA A 25 -14.27 -11.03 -0.14
CA ALA A 25 -15.48 -11.82 -0.37
C ALA A 25 -15.17 -12.99 -1.32
N THR A 26 -15.57 -14.20 -0.94
CA THR A 26 -15.41 -15.40 -1.78
C THR A 26 -16.39 -15.45 -2.96
N ASP A 27 -17.50 -14.71 -2.89
CA ASP A 27 -18.50 -14.57 -3.97
C ASP A 27 -18.92 -13.09 -4.12
N PRO A 28 -18.43 -12.38 -5.16
CA PRO A 28 -18.76 -10.99 -5.43
C PRO A 28 -20.26 -10.73 -5.69
N SER A 29 -20.97 -11.69 -6.30
CA SER A 29 -22.40 -11.56 -6.61
C SER A 29 -23.22 -11.59 -5.33
N ALA A 30 -22.91 -12.52 -4.43
CA ALA A 30 -23.52 -12.58 -3.11
C ALA A 30 -23.18 -11.35 -2.25
N ALA A 31 -21.94 -10.85 -2.34
CA ALA A 31 -21.51 -9.64 -1.63
C ALA A 31 -22.25 -8.38 -2.12
N ALA A 32 -22.41 -8.23 -3.44
CA ALA A 32 -23.16 -7.13 -4.05
C ALA A 32 -24.64 -7.14 -3.64
N GLN A 33 -25.26 -8.32 -3.59
CA GLN A 33 -26.65 -8.48 -3.14
C GLN A 33 -26.80 -8.22 -1.64
N LYS A 34 -25.86 -8.67 -0.80
CA LYS A 34 -25.84 -8.37 0.64
C LYS A 34 -25.73 -6.88 0.91
N ARG A 35 -24.90 -6.14 0.18
CA ARG A 35 -24.79 -4.67 0.32
C ARG A 35 -26.12 -3.95 0.13
N LYS A 36 -27.00 -4.43 -0.77
CA LYS A 36 -28.35 -3.86 -0.95
C LYS A 36 -29.29 -4.15 0.23
N ARG A 37 -29.10 -5.26 0.96
CA ARG A 37 -29.92 -5.64 2.12
C ARG A 37 -29.38 -5.04 3.43
N ASP A 38 -28.06 -5.02 3.60
CA ASP A 38 -27.39 -4.63 4.85
C ASP A 38 -27.11 -3.13 5.00
N SER A 39 -27.70 -2.29 4.13
CA SER A 39 -27.72 -0.82 4.31
C SER A 39 -28.29 -0.39 5.67
N HIS A 40 -28.93 -1.30 6.42
CA HIS A 40 -29.49 -1.06 7.75
C HIS A 40 -28.67 -1.69 8.91
N ASP A 41 -27.68 -2.56 8.67
CA ASP A 41 -27.04 -3.35 9.77
C ASP A 41 -25.49 -3.45 9.73
N GLY A 42 -24.82 -2.79 8.78
CA GLY A 42 -23.37 -2.48 8.91
C GLY A 42 -22.38 -3.65 8.92
N THR A 43 -22.81 -4.89 8.68
CA THR A 43 -22.02 -6.13 8.80
C THR A 43 -21.43 -6.66 7.47
N GLY A 44 -21.60 -5.95 6.35
CA GLY A 44 -21.29 -6.44 5.00
C GLY A 44 -19.95 -5.99 4.39
N PHE A 45 -19.44 -6.75 3.43
CA PHE A 45 -18.28 -6.37 2.59
C PHE A 45 -18.50 -5.03 1.87
N GLU A 46 -17.45 -4.22 1.82
CA GLU A 46 -17.38 -2.94 1.11
C GLU A 46 -16.82 -3.13 -0.30
N LEU A 47 -17.27 -2.34 -1.26
CA LEU A 47 -16.70 -2.32 -2.61
C LEU A 47 -15.52 -1.35 -2.65
N ALA A 48 -14.33 -1.85 -2.97
CA ALA A 48 -13.19 -1.02 -3.33
C ALA A 48 -13.14 -0.84 -4.85
N ASN A 49 -13.32 0.41 -5.29
CA ASN A 49 -13.07 0.79 -6.68
C ASN A 49 -11.56 0.93 -6.88
N SER A 50 -11.00 0.13 -7.78
CA SER A 50 -9.58 0.20 -8.09
C SER A 50 -9.27 1.44 -8.94
N PRO A 51 -8.23 2.23 -8.58
CA PRO A 51 -7.76 3.34 -9.40
C PRO A 51 -6.97 2.86 -10.63
N PHE A 52 -6.67 1.57 -10.72
CA PHE A 52 -5.82 1.01 -11.78
C PHE A 52 -6.68 0.45 -12.91
N SER A 53 -6.69 1.19 -14.04
CA SER A 53 -7.32 0.77 -15.29
C SER A 53 -6.26 0.72 -16.40
N PRO A 54 -5.55 -0.41 -16.60
CA PRO A 54 -4.45 -0.50 -17.56
C PRO A 54 -4.90 -0.21 -19.01
N THR A 55 -6.12 -0.57 -19.38
CA THR A 55 -6.70 -0.30 -20.72
C THR A 55 -7.45 1.03 -20.83
N GLY A 56 -7.41 1.90 -19.81
CA GLY A 56 -8.13 3.18 -19.82
C GLY A 56 -9.67 3.05 -19.80
N GLY A 57 -10.19 1.88 -19.41
CA GLY A 57 -11.64 1.62 -19.30
C GLY A 57 -12.32 2.37 -18.14
N HIS A 58 -13.65 2.47 -18.20
CA HIS A 58 -14.46 3.15 -17.19
C HIS A 58 -14.38 2.44 -15.82
N VAL A 59 -14.23 3.22 -14.73
CA VAL A 59 -13.95 2.72 -13.36
C VAL A 59 -15.01 1.75 -12.82
N ASN A 60 -16.27 1.87 -13.26
CA ASN A 60 -17.39 1.09 -12.72
C ASN A 60 -17.37 -0.40 -13.15
N ASP A 61 -16.75 -0.74 -14.28
CA ASP A 61 -16.60 -2.12 -14.77
C ASP A 61 -15.14 -2.57 -14.72
N ASN A 62 -14.36 -2.00 -13.80
CA ASN A 62 -12.96 -2.33 -13.65
C ASN A 62 -12.81 -3.76 -13.07
N PRO A 63 -12.18 -4.72 -13.79
CA PRO A 63 -11.97 -6.08 -13.29
C PRO A 63 -11.10 -6.13 -12.02
N MET A 64 -10.42 -5.03 -11.68
CA MET A 64 -9.63 -4.89 -10.46
C MET A 64 -10.47 -4.52 -9.22
N ASN A 65 -11.77 -4.24 -9.37
CA ASN A 65 -12.64 -3.94 -8.23
C ASN A 65 -12.84 -5.17 -7.34
N LEU A 66 -12.79 -4.98 -6.02
CA LEU A 66 -12.89 -6.06 -5.04
C LEU A 66 -13.91 -5.74 -3.95
N TYR A 67 -14.55 -6.78 -3.43
CA TYR A 67 -15.34 -6.71 -2.20
C TYR A 67 -14.46 -7.13 -1.02
N TYR A 68 -14.29 -6.25 -0.04
CA TYR A 68 -13.38 -6.46 1.09
C TYR A 68 -14.01 -6.04 2.42
N THR A 69 -13.41 -6.46 3.52
CA THR A 69 -13.63 -5.88 4.84
C THR A 69 -12.32 -5.84 5.61
N VAL A 70 -12.19 -4.89 6.53
CA VAL A 70 -11.05 -4.81 7.44
C VAL A 70 -11.44 -5.47 8.75
N GLU A 71 -10.63 -6.39 9.25
CA GLU A 71 -10.84 -7.07 10.53
C GLU A 71 -9.77 -6.65 11.55
N PRO A 72 -10.13 -6.37 12.83
CA PRO A 72 -11.49 -6.37 13.38
C PRO A 72 -12.32 -5.15 12.95
N ARG A 73 -13.46 -5.38 12.31
CA ARG A 73 -14.26 -4.32 11.66
C ARG A 73 -14.65 -3.18 12.58
N LYS A 74 -15.22 -3.48 13.74
CA LYS A 74 -15.68 -2.46 14.69
C LYS A 74 -14.55 -1.50 15.07
N ARG A 75 -13.37 -2.05 15.38
CA ARG A 75 -12.20 -1.24 15.73
C ARG A 75 -11.74 -0.35 14.59
N TRP A 76 -11.77 -0.86 13.35
CA TRP A 76 -11.43 -0.07 12.16
C TRP A 76 -12.41 1.09 11.94
N LEU A 77 -13.70 0.82 12.12
CA LEU A 77 -14.77 1.82 11.96
C LEU A 77 -14.76 2.88 13.07
N ASP A 78 -14.30 2.53 14.27
CA ASP A 78 -14.16 3.45 15.40
C ASP A 78 -12.98 4.43 15.24
N LEU A 79 -12.03 4.17 14.33
CA LEU A 79 -10.92 5.09 14.05
C LEU A 79 -11.40 6.32 13.26
N LYS A 80 -10.77 7.47 13.54
CA LYS A 80 -11.02 8.71 12.78
C LYS A 80 -10.39 8.59 11.40
N THR A 81 -11.10 9.06 10.38
CA THR A 81 -10.60 9.16 9.00
C THR A 81 -9.87 10.47 8.77
N TYR A 82 -8.82 10.44 7.97
CA TYR A 82 -8.04 11.61 7.59
C TYR A 82 -7.78 11.61 6.08
N ASP A 83 -7.61 12.79 5.48
CA ASP A 83 -7.18 12.88 4.08
C ASP A 83 -5.66 12.79 3.94
N THR A 84 -4.94 13.13 5.01
CA THR A 84 -3.49 13.30 5.00
C THR A 84 -2.87 13.00 6.37
N PHE A 85 -1.63 12.49 6.40
CA PHE A 85 -0.81 12.40 7.60
C PHE A 85 0.56 13.05 7.38
N ARG A 86 1.28 13.34 8.47
CA ARG A 86 2.67 13.82 8.41
C ARG A 86 3.60 12.82 9.08
N LEU A 87 4.69 12.49 8.40
CA LEU A 87 5.76 11.64 8.93
C LEU A 87 7.09 12.33 8.64
N ASN A 88 7.93 12.52 9.65
CA ASN A 88 9.22 13.21 9.54
C ASN A 88 9.13 14.58 8.83
N GLY A 89 8.04 15.33 9.07
CA GLY A 89 7.77 16.63 8.47
C GLY A 89 7.21 16.58 7.03
N VAL A 90 7.22 15.42 6.39
CA VAL A 90 6.71 15.21 5.02
C VAL A 90 5.21 14.87 5.07
N LYS A 91 4.44 15.45 4.16
CA LYS A 91 2.99 15.23 4.05
C LYS A 91 2.70 14.09 3.07
N HIS A 92 1.81 13.18 3.47
CA HIS A 92 1.30 12.09 2.67
C HIS A 92 -0.22 12.19 2.58
N SER A 93 -0.80 11.85 1.42
CA SER A 93 -2.23 12.04 1.14
C SER A 93 -2.83 10.78 0.54
N ILE A 94 -4.15 10.61 0.68
CA ILE A 94 -4.91 9.60 -0.08
C ILE A 94 -4.70 9.82 -1.59
N GLY A 95 -4.61 8.73 -2.36
CA GLY A 95 -4.41 8.76 -3.80
C GLY A 95 -2.96 8.94 -4.25
N HIS A 96 -2.02 9.10 -3.31
CA HIS A 96 -0.60 9.22 -3.61
C HIS A 96 0.12 7.88 -3.35
N PHE A 97 1.31 7.76 -3.93
CA PHE A 97 2.17 6.60 -3.70
C PHE A 97 3.18 6.87 -2.59
N VAL A 98 3.54 5.81 -1.87
CA VAL A 98 4.55 5.83 -0.81
C VAL A 98 5.51 4.66 -1.00
N LYS A 99 6.75 4.85 -0.57
CA LYS A 99 7.70 3.76 -0.36
C LYS A 99 7.57 3.25 1.07
N VAL A 100 7.65 1.93 1.21
CA VAL A 100 7.49 1.22 2.46
C VAL A 100 8.74 0.37 2.69
N ALA A 101 9.26 0.41 3.91
CA ALA A 101 10.45 -0.33 4.30
C ALA A 101 10.22 -1.85 4.12
N ASN A 102 11.14 -2.52 3.44
CA ASN A 102 11.27 -3.98 3.46
C ASN A 102 12.18 -4.42 4.63
N LYS A 103 12.19 -5.70 4.99
CA LYS A 103 13.05 -6.30 6.02
C LYS A 103 14.53 -5.89 5.86
N VAL A 104 15.01 -5.82 4.61
CA VAL A 104 16.37 -5.38 4.27
C VAL A 104 16.62 -3.92 4.66
N THR A 105 15.68 -3.00 4.38
CA THR A 105 15.80 -1.60 4.80
C THR A 105 15.67 -1.41 6.31
N VAL A 106 14.91 -2.25 7.00
CA VAL A 106 14.81 -2.23 8.47
C VAL A 106 16.15 -2.61 9.11
N GLU A 107 16.80 -3.67 8.63
CA GLU A 107 18.13 -4.11 9.09
C GLU A 107 19.20 -3.04 8.80
N GLN A 108 19.13 -2.40 7.63
CA GLN A 108 20.02 -1.28 7.28
C GLN A 108 19.76 -0.05 8.15
N GLN A 109 18.51 0.27 8.52
CA GLN A 109 18.20 1.38 9.42
C GLN A 109 18.73 1.14 10.83
N GLN A 110 18.65 -0.10 11.33
CA GLN A 110 19.18 -0.47 12.66
C GLN A 110 20.72 -0.42 12.73
N SER A 111 21.41 -0.57 11.60
CA SER A 111 22.87 -0.55 11.52
C SER A 111 23.46 0.83 11.16
N ARG A 112 22.62 1.84 10.87
CA ARG A 112 23.03 3.17 10.38
C ARG A 112 23.19 4.21 11.49
N SER A 113 24.07 3.95 12.45
CA SER A 113 24.56 5.00 13.36
C SER A 113 25.64 5.89 12.74
N ASN A 114 26.14 5.64 11.52
CA ASN A 114 27.04 6.57 10.81
C ASN A 114 27.14 6.27 9.30
N GLN A 115 27.16 7.34 8.51
CA GLN A 115 27.52 7.50 7.08
C GLN A 115 26.40 7.66 6.03
N GLU A 116 26.62 8.71 5.22
CA GLU A 116 25.75 9.36 4.24
C GLU A 116 25.63 8.62 2.89
N THR A 117 24.55 8.94 2.20
CA THR A 117 24.19 8.62 0.80
C THR A 117 23.90 7.15 0.49
N ASN A 118 22.68 6.71 0.83
CA ASN A 118 22.16 5.43 0.39
C ASN A 118 21.48 5.57 -0.97
N TYR A 119 22.12 5.03 -2.00
CA TYR A 119 21.44 4.68 -3.24
C TYR A 119 20.51 3.52 -2.95
N THR A 120 19.25 3.81 -2.62
CA THR A 120 18.20 2.80 -2.49
C THR A 120 17.94 2.20 -3.86
N LYS A 121 18.25 0.92 -4.05
CA LYS A 121 18.06 0.24 -5.35
C LYS A 121 16.59 -0.18 -5.51
N PRO A 122 16.10 -0.29 -6.76
CA PRO A 122 14.88 -1.04 -7.04
C PRO A 122 14.90 -2.39 -6.32
N GLY A 123 13.83 -2.71 -5.58
CA GLY A 123 13.72 -3.93 -4.77
C GLY A 123 14.12 -3.79 -3.29
N ASP A 124 14.80 -2.71 -2.87
CA ASP A 124 15.12 -2.49 -1.45
C ASP A 124 13.88 -2.04 -0.64
N TYR A 125 12.85 -1.56 -1.32
CA TYR A 125 11.59 -1.08 -0.73
C TYR A 125 10.39 -1.57 -1.54
N TRP A 126 9.24 -1.59 -0.86
CA TRP A 126 7.94 -1.77 -1.48
C TRP A 126 7.34 -0.43 -1.87
N VAL A 127 6.50 -0.41 -2.89
CA VAL A 127 5.72 0.77 -3.27
C VAL A 127 4.24 0.48 -3.08
N ALA A 128 3.51 1.42 -2.52
CA ALA A 128 2.09 1.27 -2.24
C ALA A 128 1.31 2.52 -2.63
N HIS A 129 0.07 2.34 -3.08
CA HIS A 129 -0.89 3.41 -3.35
C HIS A 129 -1.85 3.57 -2.17
N VAL A 130 -1.93 4.76 -1.58
CA VAL A 130 -2.73 5.04 -0.39
C VAL A 130 -4.22 5.15 -0.75
N LEU A 131 -5.06 4.31 -0.15
CA LEU A 131 -6.51 4.28 -0.39
C LEU A 131 -7.30 5.00 0.70
N GLU A 132 -6.85 4.89 1.94
CA GLU A 132 -7.57 5.38 3.10
C GLU A 132 -6.60 5.57 4.26
N ILE A 133 -6.79 6.62 5.05
CA ILE A 133 -5.99 6.90 6.24
C ILE A 133 -6.92 6.95 7.44
N ARG A 134 -6.60 6.17 8.47
CA ARG A 134 -7.33 6.15 9.74
C ARG A 134 -6.41 6.18 10.93
N GLY A 135 -6.82 6.78 12.03
CA GLY A 135 -6.05 6.73 13.27
C GLY A 135 -6.85 7.10 14.51
N SER A 136 -6.32 6.71 15.68
CA SER A 136 -6.83 7.13 16.99
C SER A 136 -6.07 8.32 17.54
N ASP A 137 -4.75 8.35 17.30
CA ASP A 137 -3.80 9.34 17.79
C ASP A 137 -2.53 9.34 16.90
N GLU A 138 -1.52 10.12 17.28
CA GLU A 138 -0.32 10.37 16.50
C GLU A 138 0.58 9.13 16.28
N HIS A 139 0.48 8.12 17.15
CA HIS A 139 1.31 6.90 17.06
C HIS A 139 0.55 5.73 16.44
N HIS A 140 -0.78 5.83 16.38
CA HIS A 140 -1.67 4.79 15.87
C HIS A 140 -2.39 5.25 14.61
N ILE A 141 -1.60 5.57 13.59
CA ILE A 141 -2.10 5.90 12.25
C ILE A 141 -1.84 4.70 11.33
N TYR A 142 -2.90 4.27 10.66
CA TYR A 142 -2.92 3.15 9.75
C TYR A 142 -3.37 3.62 8.38
N ILE A 143 -2.78 3.02 7.35
CA ILE A 143 -3.17 3.26 5.97
C ILE A 143 -3.57 1.96 5.32
N ARG A 144 -4.71 1.98 4.63
CA ARG A 144 -5.10 0.91 3.71
C ARG A 144 -4.51 1.24 2.36
N VAL A 145 -3.84 0.28 1.75
CA VAL A 145 -3.06 0.49 0.52
C VAL A 145 -3.37 -0.58 -0.52
N TYR A 146 -3.07 -0.27 -1.78
CA TYR A 146 -2.79 -1.29 -2.78
C TYR A 146 -1.28 -1.39 -2.98
N TRP A 147 -0.76 -2.61 -3.04
CA TRP A 147 0.64 -2.84 -3.35
C TRP A 147 0.94 -2.65 -4.83
N MET A 148 2.12 -2.10 -5.12
CA MET A 148 2.72 -2.06 -6.45
C MET A 148 3.88 -3.04 -6.44
N TYR A 149 3.85 -4.02 -7.34
CA TYR A 149 4.85 -5.08 -7.37
C TYR A 149 6.00 -4.69 -8.29
N TRP A 150 7.23 -4.96 -7.84
CA TRP A 150 8.32 -5.08 -8.78
C TRP A 150 8.08 -6.31 -9.66
N PRO A 151 8.44 -6.26 -10.95
CA PRO A 151 8.37 -7.42 -11.83
C PRO A 151 9.06 -8.66 -11.25
N ASP A 152 10.18 -8.47 -10.56
CA ASP A 152 10.95 -9.56 -9.93
C ASP A 152 10.19 -10.28 -8.80
N ASP A 153 9.27 -9.58 -8.13
CA ASP A 153 8.48 -10.09 -6.99
C ASP A 153 7.12 -10.68 -7.42
N LEU A 154 6.86 -10.78 -8.73
CA LEU A 154 5.61 -11.34 -9.23
C LEU A 154 5.46 -12.82 -8.83
N PRO A 155 4.34 -13.21 -8.18
CA PRO A 155 4.06 -14.59 -7.83
C PRO A 155 4.11 -15.55 -9.02
N SER A 156 4.33 -16.82 -8.73
CA SER A 156 4.19 -17.87 -9.75
C SER A 156 2.74 -17.92 -10.25
N ARG A 157 2.56 -18.07 -11.57
CA ARG A 157 1.23 -18.13 -12.23
C ARG A 157 0.43 -16.82 -12.17
N THR A 158 1.09 -15.68 -12.04
CA THR A 158 0.45 -14.37 -12.25
C THR A 158 -0.09 -14.26 -13.68
N LEU A 159 -1.37 -13.93 -13.83
CA LEU A 159 -2.01 -13.75 -15.13
C LEU A 159 -2.04 -12.26 -15.49
N ILE A 160 -1.24 -11.85 -16.47
CA ILE A 160 -1.21 -10.48 -17.02
C ILE A 160 -1.47 -10.58 -18.51
N ASP A 161 -2.40 -9.79 -19.03
CA ASP A 161 -2.76 -9.75 -20.46
C ASP A 161 -3.02 -11.14 -21.07
N ARG A 162 -3.72 -12.01 -20.31
CA ARG A 162 -4.04 -13.40 -20.67
C ARG A 162 -2.85 -14.35 -20.79
N LYS A 163 -1.67 -13.95 -20.29
CA LYS A 163 -0.46 -14.77 -20.24
C LYS A 163 -0.05 -15.02 -18.79
N TYR A 164 0.32 -16.27 -18.51
CA TYR A 164 0.96 -16.59 -17.24
C TYR A 164 2.41 -16.13 -17.28
N VAL A 165 2.76 -15.28 -16.32
CA VAL A 165 4.11 -14.77 -16.13
C VAL A 165 4.58 -15.09 -14.71
N GLN A 166 5.89 -15.08 -14.51
CA GLN A 166 6.53 -15.20 -13.21
C GLN A 166 7.81 -14.38 -13.26
N GLY A 167 8.04 -13.56 -12.24
CA GLY A 167 9.19 -12.68 -12.20
C GLY A 167 9.26 -11.72 -13.39
N ARG A 168 10.39 -11.01 -13.47
CA ARG A 168 10.66 -10.04 -14.50
C ARG A 168 10.74 -10.67 -15.89
N GLN A 169 10.01 -10.08 -16.83
CA GLN A 169 10.03 -10.47 -18.24
C GLN A 169 10.99 -9.58 -19.03
N PRO A 170 11.51 -10.05 -20.20
CA PRO A 170 12.49 -9.28 -20.99
C PRO A 170 12.02 -7.91 -21.46
N TYR A 171 10.71 -7.68 -21.53
CA TYR A 171 10.10 -6.42 -21.96
C TYR A 171 9.86 -5.44 -20.81
N HIS A 172 10.10 -5.82 -19.55
CA HIS A 172 9.90 -4.95 -18.40
C HIS A 172 11.07 -3.97 -18.25
N GLY A 173 10.75 -2.69 -18.06
CA GLY A 173 11.77 -1.66 -17.82
C GLY A 173 12.31 -1.69 -16.38
N ALA A 174 13.46 -1.05 -16.16
CA ALA A 174 14.15 -1.06 -14.86
C ALA A 174 13.30 -0.44 -13.74
N ASP A 175 12.60 0.67 -14.04
CA ASP A 175 11.75 1.42 -13.10
C ASP A 175 10.25 1.07 -13.25
N GLU A 176 9.94 -0.03 -13.94
CA GLU A 176 8.57 -0.51 -14.14
C GLU A 176 8.06 -1.21 -12.88
N LEU A 177 6.84 -0.85 -12.49
CA LEU A 177 6.02 -1.49 -11.47
C LEU A 177 4.78 -2.11 -12.11
N ILE A 178 4.23 -3.10 -11.42
CA ILE A 178 2.96 -3.75 -11.77
C ILE A 178 1.91 -3.28 -10.77
N ALA A 179 0.87 -2.63 -11.27
CA ALA A 179 -0.25 -2.21 -10.43
C ALA A 179 -1.05 -3.43 -9.96
N THR A 180 -1.43 -3.50 -8.69
CA THR A 180 -2.23 -4.63 -8.18
C THR A 180 -3.42 -4.16 -7.36
N ASN A 181 -4.42 -5.01 -7.19
CA ASN A 181 -5.49 -4.82 -6.21
C ASN A 181 -5.22 -5.59 -4.91
N HIS A 182 -3.98 -6.07 -4.70
CA HIS A 182 -3.58 -6.67 -3.44
C HIS A 182 -3.60 -5.59 -2.36
N MET A 183 -4.57 -5.71 -1.46
CA MET A 183 -4.85 -4.74 -0.42
C MET A 183 -4.33 -5.20 0.93
N GLU A 184 -3.76 -4.26 1.68
CA GLU A 184 -3.33 -4.48 3.05
C GLU A 184 -3.53 -3.22 3.89
N VAL A 185 -3.58 -3.38 5.22
CA VAL A 185 -3.50 -2.27 6.17
C VAL A 185 -2.11 -2.30 6.80
N ILE A 186 -1.39 -1.18 6.76
CA ILE A 186 -0.07 -1.03 7.36
C ILE A 186 -0.05 0.15 8.32
N ASN A 187 0.85 0.09 9.31
CA ASN A 187 1.15 1.25 10.17
C ASN A 187 2.00 2.25 9.38
N VAL A 188 1.70 3.55 9.49
CA VAL A 188 2.48 4.60 8.82
C VAL A 188 3.95 4.63 9.25
N ALA A 189 4.31 4.08 10.40
CA ALA A 189 5.71 3.93 10.84
C ALA A 189 6.58 3.11 9.87
N SER A 190 5.96 2.27 9.03
CA SER A 190 6.66 1.52 7.97
C SER A 190 6.91 2.34 6.69
N VAL A 191 6.26 3.50 6.54
CA VAL A 191 6.44 4.38 5.39
C VAL A 191 7.76 5.12 5.52
N THR A 192 8.53 5.16 4.43
CA THR A 192 9.85 5.83 4.43
C THR A 192 9.79 7.18 3.71
N GLU A 193 9.19 7.23 2.52
CA GLU A 193 9.14 8.44 1.70
C GLU A 193 7.98 8.44 0.70
N PRO A 194 7.56 9.61 0.17
CA PRO A 194 6.66 9.67 -0.97
C PRO A 194 7.27 9.03 -2.21
N ALA A 195 6.44 8.41 -3.05
CA ALA A 195 6.83 7.91 -4.36
C ALA A 195 6.10 8.67 -5.47
N ILE A 196 6.80 8.96 -6.56
CA ILE A 196 6.19 9.48 -7.79
C ILE A 196 6.10 8.31 -8.75
N VAL A 197 4.87 7.85 -9.02
CA VAL A 197 4.58 6.77 -9.96
C VAL A 197 3.62 7.27 -11.02
N LYS A 198 3.98 7.10 -12.30
CA LYS A 198 3.14 7.49 -13.44
C LYS A 198 2.48 6.28 -14.09
N GLN A 199 1.27 6.44 -14.60
CA GLN A 199 0.70 5.47 -15.54
C GLN A 199 1.25 5.79 -16.94
N LEU A 200 1.84 4.80 -17.61
CA LEU A 200 2.23 4.90 -19.01
C LEU A 200 1.15 4.25 -19.88
N ILE A 201 0.50 5.05 -20.73
CA ILE A 201 -0.45 4.58 -21.74
C ILE A 201 0.29 4.62 -23.08
N GLU A 202 0.21 3.56 -23.88
CA GLU A 202 0.99 3.40 -25.13
C GLU A 202 0.81 4.56 -26.13
N SER A 203 -0.27 5.32 -26.01
CA SER A 203 -0.57 6.51 -26.82
C SER A 203 0.24 7.76 -26.43
N ASP A 204 0.86 7.79 -25.25
CA ASP A 204 1.65 8.93 -24.77
C ASP A 204 3.11 8.78 -25.24
N ASN A 205 3.50 9.69 -26.14
CA ASN A 205 4.87 9.78 -26.70
C ASN A 205 5.86 10.46 -25.72
N GLU A 206 5.51 10.61 -24.44
CA GLU A 206 6.40 11.24 -23.47
C GLU A 206 7.52 10.28 -23.06
N GLU A 207 8.77 10.74 -23.22
CA GLU A 207 9.94 10.05 -22.68
C GLU A 207 9.76 9.90 -21.16
N VAL A 208 9.61 8.65 -20.69
CA VAL A 208 9.64 8.31 -19.26
C VAL A 208 11.05 8.52 -18.74
N GLN A 209 11.44 9.78 -18.54
CA GLN A 209 12.73 10.11 -17.96
C GLN A 209 12.63 10.01 -16.43
N ARG A 210 13.20 8.94 -15.87
CA ARG A 210 13.66 8.81 -14.47
C ARG A 210 12.60 8.69 -13.35
N ALA A 211 11.35 8.37 -13.66
CA ALA A 211 10.33 8.11 -12.62
C ALA A 211 9.85 6.66 -12.64
N LEU A 212 9.38 6.16 -11.50
CA LEU A 212 8.67 4.88 -11.44
C LEU A 212 7.41 4.97 -12.30
N TYR A 213 7.07 3.88 -12.97
CA TYR A 213 5.89 3.86 -13.82
C TYR A 213 5.22 2.49 -13.85
N TRP A 214 3.95 2.46 -14.24
CA TRP A 214 3.22 1.21 -14.50
C TRP A 214 2.40 1.33 -15.77
N ARG A 215 2.23 0.21 -16.48
CA ARG A 215 1.35 0.09 -17.66
C ARG A 215 0.51 -1.18 -17.65
N GLN A 216 0.92 -2.17 -16.83
CA GLN A 216 0.23 -3.42 -16.63
C GLN A 216 -0.36 -3.48 -15.22
N ALA A 217 -1.46 -4.23 -15.07
CA ALA A 217 -2.02 -4.53 -13.77
C ALA A 217 -2.20 -6.04 -13.58
N TYR A 218 -2.03 -6.50 -12.34
CA TYR A 218 -2.25 -7.86 -11.90
C TYR A 218 -3.39 -7.92 -10.88
N ASN A 219 -4.42 -8.69 -11.21
CA ASN A 219 -5.53 -9.01 -10.31
C ASN A 219 -5.12 -10.16 -9.39
N TRP A 220 -4.85 -9.84 -8.12
CA TRP A 220 -4.38 -10.75 -7.07
C TRP A 220 -5.48 -11.74 -6.66
#